data_AF-A0A8J4IBN0-F1
#
_entry.id   AF-A0A8J4IBN0-F1
#
_cell.length_a   1.000
_cell.length_b   1.000
_cell.length_c   1.000
_cell.angle_alpha   90.00
_cell.angle_beta   90.00
_cell.angle_gamma   90.00
#
_symmetry.space_group_name_H-M   'P 1'
#
loop_
_entity.id
_entity.type
_entity.pdbx_description
1 polymer ?
#
loop_
_entity_poly.entity_id
_entity_poly.type
_entity_poly.pdbx_seq_one_letter_code
_entity_poly.pdbx_strand_id
1 'polypeptide(L)'
;SLCFPQKLWKMVESDEFRSIWWSEGGRCVAINEELFKEEVLGRVGPLRVFATQSMKSFLRQLNLYGFTKMQRDFQRSASLPEFLAEEAAASAHNQILYYYNPNFNREHPHLLEKCKRR
;
A
#
# COMPACT_ATOMS: atom_id res chain seq x y z
N SER A 1 18.65 2.14 13.15
CA SER A 1 17.71 2.55 12.07
C SER A 1 16.49 1.64 12.14
N LEU A 2 15.30 2.13 11.77
CA LEU A 2 14.09 1.30 11.74
C LEU A 2 14.15 0.28 10.59
N CYS A 3 13.66 -0.94 10.82
CA CYS A 3 13.47 -1.92 9.77
C CYS A 3 12.32 -1.52 8.83
N PHE A 4 12.18 -2.22 7.70
CA PHE A 4 11.18 -1.87 6.69
C PHE A 4 9.73 -1.84 7.24
N PRO A 5 9.23 -2.87 7.95
CA PRO A 5 7.90 -2.84 8.55
C PRO A 5 7.70 -1.67 9.52
N GLN A 6 8.70 -1.35 10.35
CA GLN A 6 8.61 -0.23 11.30
C GLN A 6 8.51 1.12 10.59
N LYS A 7 9.26 1.32 9.50
CA LYS A 7 9.16 2.52 8.66
C LYS A 7 7.80 2.61 7.99
N LEU A 8 7.32 1.50 7.44
CA LEU A 8 6.01 1.42 6.82
C LEU A 8 4.90 1.75 7.83
N TRP A 9 4.95 1.18 9.03
CA TRP A 9 3.98 1.44 10.09
C TRP A 9 3.91 2.94 10.43
N LYS A 10 5.06 3.56 10.68
CA LYS A 10 5.11 5.00 10.97
C LYS A 10 4.56 5.86 9.84
N MET A 11 4.77 5.45 8.59
CA MET A 11 4.26 6.16 7.43
C MET A 11 2.75 6.03 7.30
N VAL A 12 2.20 4.82 7.42
CA VAL A 12 0.76 4.55 7.26
C VAL A 12 -0.06 5.14 8.41
N GLU A 13 0.52 5.21 9.61
CA GLU A 13 -0.11 5.82 10.80
C GLU A 13 0.01 7.35 10.83
N SER A 14 0.86 7.93 9.97
CA SER A 14 1.07 9.38 9.92
C SER A 14 0.12 10.04 8.93
N ASP A 15 -0.44 11.19 9.31
CA ASP A 15 -1.25 12.04 8.43
C ASP A 15 -0.38 12.88 7.46
N GLU A 16 0.95 12.76 7.52
CA GLU A 16 1.89 13.49 6.65
C GLU A 16 1.90 12.98 5.19
N PHE A 17 1.37 11.79 4.94
CA PHE A 17 1.40 11.14 3.64
C PHE A 17 -0.01 10.90 3.12
N ARG A 18 -0.29 11.39 1.91
CA ARG A 18 -1.59 11.23 1.27
C ARG A 18 -1.63 10.02 0.34
N SER A 19 -0.46 9.53 -0.09
CA SER A 19 -0.32 8.41 -1.02
C SER A 19 -0.52 7.04 -0.38
N ILE A 20 -0.56 6.94 0.94
CA ILE A 20 -0.62 5.68 1.67
C ILE A 20 -1.42 5.83 2.95
N TRP A 21 -2.34 4.90 3.21
CA TRP A 21 -3.22 4.93 4.37
C TRP A 21 -3.71 3.54 4.76
N TRP A 22 -4.28 3.41 5.96
CA TRP A 22 -5.00 2.22 6.37
C TRP A 22 -6.32 2.09 5.61
N SER A 23 -6.62 0.91 5.05
CA SER A 23 -7.95 0.64 4.52
C SER A 23 -9.02 0.74 5.61
N GLU A 24 -10.30 0.77 5.20
CA GLU A 24 -11.41 0.62 6.14
C GLU A 24 -11.21 -0.61 7.04
N GLY A 25 -11.37 -0.42 8.35
CA GLY A 25 -11.10 -1.42 9.39
C GLY A 25 -9.62 -1.69 9.71
N GLY A 26 -8.66 -0.93 9.16
CA GLY A 26 -7.25 -1.03 9.57
C GLY A 26 -6.52 -2.33 9.20
N ARG A 27 -7.12 -3.14 8.33
CA ARG A 27 -6.62 -4.49 7.99
C ARG A 27 -5.62 -4.52 6.84
N CYS A 28 -5.71 -3.59 5.90
CA CYS A 28 -4.82 -3.52 4.74
C CYS A 28 -4.11 -2.17 4.66
N VAL A 29 -2.95 -2.17 4.01
CA VAL A 29 -2.27 -0.95 3.57
C VAL A 29 -2.76 -0.62 2.16
N ALA A 30 -3.37 0.56 1.99
CA ALA A 30 -3.77 1.10 0.71
C ALA A 30 -2.71 2.08 0.19
N ILE A 31 -2.31 1.97 -1.08
CA ILE A 31 -1.27 2.79 -1.69
C ILE A 31 -1.77 3.31 -3.04
N ASN A 32 -1.89 4.63 -3.19
CA ASN A 32 -2.02 5.24 -4.52
C ASN A 32 -0.64 5.20 -5.19
N GLU A 33 -0.46 4.33 -6.18
CA GLU A 33 0.85 4.05 -6.78
C GLU A 33 1.51 5.28 -7.40
N GLU A 34 0.77 6.09 -8.16
CA GLU A 34 1.33 7.26 -8.84
C GLU A 34 1.70 8.35 -7.83
N LEU A 35 0.80 8.66 -6.89
CA LEU A 35 1.10 9.64 -5.85
C LEU A 35 2.24 9.17 -4.93
N PHE A 36 2.36 7.87 -4.68
CA PHE A 36 3.44 7.32 -3.85
C PHE A 36 4.81 7.44 -4.52
N LYS A 37 4.88 7.28 -5.85
CA LYS A 37 6.10 7.51 -6.63
C LYS A 37 6.60 8.94 -6.45
N GLU A 38 5.70 9.92 -6.49
CA GLU A 38 6.06 11.33 -6.33
C GLU A 38 6.34 11.72 -4.87
N GLU A 39 5.39 11.44 -3.96
CA GLU A 39 5.40 11.92 -2.58
C GLU A 39 6.48 11.25 -1.72
N VAL A 40 6.73 9.95 -1.93
CA VAL A 40 7.61 9.14 -1.08
C VAL A 40 8.90 8.76 -1.80
N LEU A 41 8.79 8.14 -2.97
CA LEU A 41 9.95 7.62 -3.70
C LEU A 41 10.73 8.71 -4.45
N GLY A 42 10.07 9.84 -4.77
CA GLY A 42 10.68 11.02 -5.34
C GLY A 42 11.60 11.78 -4.38
N ARG A 43 11.50 11.53 -3.07
CA ARG A 43 12.35 12.22 -2.07
C ARG A 43 13.83 11.81 -2.20
N VAL A 44 14.71 12.80 -2.23
CA VAL A 44 16.16 12.64 -2.36
C VAL A 44 16.92 13.11 -1.12
N GLY A 45 18.17 12.67 -0.98
CA GLY A 45 19.05 13.11 0.09
C GLY A 45 18.49 12.85 1.51
N PRO A 46 18.59 13.80 2.45
CA PRO A 46 18.11 13.64 3.82
C PRO A 46 16.61 13.39 3.96
N LEU A 47 15.80 13.77 2.95
CA LEU A 47 14.34 13.61 2.96
C LEU A 47 13.89 12.19 2.57
N ARG A 48 14.81 11.33 2.14
CA ARG A 48 14.52 9.98 1.66
C ARG A 48 14.02 9.09 2.81
N VAL A 49 12.84 8.48 2.63
CA VAL A 49 12.24 7.60 3.65
C VAL A 49 12.73 6.14 3.52
N PHE A 50 12.70 5.60 2.30
CA PHE A 50 13.17 4.26 1.96
C PHE A 50 14.46 4.32 1.15
N ALA A 51 15.33 3.31 1.26
CA ALA A 51 16.59 3.27 0.51
C ALA A 51 16.40 3.23 -1.01
N THR A 52 15.22 2.81 -1.48
CA THR A 52 14.83 2.70 -2.89
C THR A 52 13.97 3.89 -3.32
N GLN A 53 14.08 4.26 -4.59
CA GLN A 53 13.18 5.20 -5.28
C GLN A 53 12.34 4.50 -6.36
N SER A 54 12.47 3.17 -6.48
CA SER A 54 11.72 2.36 -7.43
C SER A 54 10.53 1.70 -6.75
N MET A 55 9.34 1.85 -7.34
CA MET A 55 8.12 1.20 -6.88
C MET A 55 8.28 -0.33 -6.87
N LYS A 56 8.85 -0.92 -7.92
CA LYS A 56 9.13 -2.36 -7.99
C LYS A 56 9.96 -2.86 -6.81
N SER A 57 10.98 -2.10 -6.40
CA SER A 57 11.82 -2.46 -5.26
C SER A 57 11.12 -2.27 -3.92
N PHE A 58 10.23 -1.28 -3.79
CA PHE A 58 9.37 -1.12 -2.62
C PHE A 58 8.39 -2.30 -2.49
N LEU A 59 7.71 -2.67 -3.58
CA LEU A 59 6.82 -3.85 -3.61
C LEU A 59 7.58 -5.15 -3.32
N ARG A 60 8.83 -5.27 -3.77
CA ARG A 60 9.69 -6.41 -3.39
C ARG A 60 9.91 -6.48 -1.89
N GLN A 61 10.10 -5.35 -1.21
CA GLN A 61 10.21 -5.35 0.26
C GLN A 61 8.90 -5.81 0.90
N LEU A 62 7.73 -5.33 0.45
CA LEU A 62 6.44 -5.84 0.93
C LEU A 62 6.37 -7.38 0.84
N ASN A 63 6.69 -7.95 -0.32
CA ASN A 63 6.67 -9.41 -0.53
C ASN A 63 7.65 -10.15 0.41
N LEU A 64 8.86 -9.60 0.62
CA LEU A 64 9.86 -10.19 1.51
C LEU A 64 9.42 -10.21 2.98
N TYR A 65 8.53 -9.32 3.39
CA TYR A 65 7.94 -9.32 4.74
C TYR A 65 6.58 -10.03 4.80
N GLY A 66 6.19 -10.71 3.72
CA GLY A 66 4.99 -11.55 3.69
C GLY A 66 3.69 -10.80 3.47
N PHE A 67 3.74 -9.58 2.93
CA PHE A 67 2.54 -8.92 2.44
C PHE A 67 2.07 -9.56 1.13
N THR A 68 0.76 -9.68 0.97
CA THR A 68 0.12 -10.22 -0.23
C THR A 68 -0.74 -9.12 -0.85
N LYS A 69 -0.65 -8.96 -2.18
CA LYS A 69 -1.53 -8.05 -2.93
C LYS A 69 -2.94 -8.63 -2.93
N MET A 70 -3.92 -7.86 -2.47
CA MET A 70 -5.33 -8.23 -2.54
C MET A 70 -5.85 -7.92 -3.95
N GLN A 71 -6.49 -8.89 -4.60
CA GLN A 71 -7.28 -8.61 -5.80
C GLN A 71 -8.62 -8.02 -5.37
N ARG A 72 -9.01 -6.91 -6.00
CA ARG A 72 -10.39 -6.45 -5.92
C ARG A 72 -11.12 -7.12 -7.06
N ASP A 73 -12.03 -8.03 -6.72
CA ASP A 73 -12.99 -8.55 -7.67
C ASP A 73 -13.99 -7.42 -7.93
N PHE A 74 -13.76 -6.64 -8.98
CA PHE A 74 -14.78 -5.75 -9.49
C PHE A 74 -15.87 -6.66 -10.08
N GLN A 75 -17.04 -6.71 -9.45
CA GLN A 75 -18.20 -7.34 -10.07
C GLN A 75 -18.45 -6.59 -11.37
N ARG A 76 -18.51 -7.35 -12.47
CA ARG A 76 -18.78 -6.80 -13.81
C ARG A 76 -20.24 -7.02 -14.14
N SER A 77 -20.95 -5.95 -14.41
CA SER A 77 -22.30 -6.01 -14.95
C SER A 77 -22.29 -6.56 -16.38
N ALA A 78 -23.36 -7.26 -16.75
CA ALA A 78 -23.60 -7.69 -18.12
C ALA A 78 -24.18 -6.56 -19.00
N SER A 79 -24.56 -5.41 -18.41
CA SER A 79 -25.12 -4.29 -19.15
C SER A 79 -24.02 -3.34 -19.65
N LEU A 80 -24.06 -2.95 -20.92
CA LEU A 80 -23.01 -2.13 -21.54
C LEU A 80 -22.82 -0.74 -20.88
N PRO A 81 -23.87 0.01 -20.51
CA PRO A 81 -23.68 1.31 -19.87
C PRO A 81 -23.06 1.22 -18.48
N GLU A 82 -23.45 0.19 -17.71
CA GLU A 82 -22.95 -0.06 -16.36
C GLU A 82 -21.53 -0.63 -16.42
N PHE A 83 -21.24 -1.51 -17.39
CA PHE A 83 -19.89 -1.98 -17.69
C PHE A 83 -18.93 -0.82 -18.01
N LEU A 84 -19.33 0.14 -18.85
CA LEU A 84 -18.49 1.29 -19.17
C LEU A 84 -18.24 2.18 -17.95
N ALA A 85 -19.26 2.37 -17.10
CA ALA A 85 -19.12 3.12 -15.85
C ALA A 85 -18.21 2.38 -14.85
N GLU A 86 -18.37 1.06 -14.71
CA GLU A 86 -17.53 0.19 -13.89
C GLU A 86 -16.09 0.13 -14.40
N GLU A 87 -15.86 0.12 -15.71
CA GLU A 87 -14.52 0.12 -16.31
C GLU A 87 -13.82 1.46 -16.11
N ALA A 88 -14.53 2.58 -16.24
CA ALA A 88 -14.00 3.90 -15.90
C ALA A 88 -13.66 4.00 -14.40
N ALA A 89 -14.54 3.49 -13.53
CA ALA A 89 -14.28 3.43 -12.09
C ALA A 89 -13.11 2.48 -11.74
N ALA A 90 -13.05 1.30 -12.36
CA ALA A 90 -11.96 0.34 -12.19
C ALA A 90 -10.63 0.90 -12.69
N SER A 91 -10.62 1.68 -13.77
CA SER A 91 -9.42 2.38 -14.26
C SER A 91 -8.92 3.43 -13.27
N ALA A 92 -9.83 4.21 -12.66
CA ALA A 92 -9.48 5.14 -11.59
C ALA A 92 -9.01 4.42 -10.31
N HIS A 93 -9.62 3.28 -9.98
CA HIS A 93 -9.26 2.46 -8.82
C HIS A 93 -8.05 1.54 -9.03
N ASN A 94 -7.65 1.27 -10.27
CA ASN A 94 -6.46 0.49 -10.63
C ASN A 94 -5.17 1.17 -10.17
N GLN A 95 -5.23 2.45 -9.81
CA GLN A 95 -4.12 3.18 -9.22
C GLN A 95 -3.90 2.85 -7.73
N ILE A 96 -4.87 2.25 -7.04
CA ILE A 96 -4.75 1.94 -5.61
C ILE A 96 -4.45 0.46 -5.40
N LEU A 97 -3.28 0.20 -4.82
CA LEU A 97 -2.84 -1.13 -4.43
C LEU A 97 -3.23 -1.42 -2.98
N TYR A 98 -3.72 -2.62 -2.71
CA TYR A 98 -4.03 -3.08 -1.36
C TYR A 98 -3.12 -4.24 -0.98
N TYR A 99 -2.42 -4.11 0.14
CA TYR A 99 -1.53 -5.13 0.67
C TYR A 99 -1.94 -5.55 2.06
N TYR A 100 -2.09 -6.85 2.25
CA TYR A 100 -2.48 -7.47 3.51
C TYR A 100 -1.31 -8.25 4.12
N ASN A 101 -1.16 -8.18 5.44
CA ASN A 101 -0.29 -9.06 6.22
C ASN A 101 -0.95 -9.29 7.59
N PRO A 102 -1.13 -10.54 8.04
CA PRO A 102 -1.78 -10.82 9.33
C PRO A 102 -1.05 -10.23 10.53
N ASN A 103 0.26 -9.95 10.40
CA ASN A 103 1.07 -9.35 11.46
C ASN A 103 1.16 -7.81 11.36
N PHE A 104 0.54 -7.20 10.34
CA PHE A 104 0.56 -5.76 10.11
C PHE A 104 -0.88 -5.23 10.06
N ASN A 105 -1.45 -4.99 11.25
CA ASN A 105 -2.85 -4.61 11.43
C ASN A 105 -2.94 -3.47 12.44
N ARG A 106 -3.66 -2.40 12.09
CA ARG A 106 -3.80 -1.19 12.93
C ARG A 106 -4.39 -1.49 14.31
N GLU A 107 -5.36 -2.40 14.39
CA GLU A 107 -6.04 -2.80 15.63
C GLU A 107 -5.14 -3.63 16.55
N HIS A 108 -4.07 -4.24 16.00
CA HIS A 108 -3.16 -5.10 16.74
C HIS A 108 -1.69 -4.68 16.55
N PRO A 109 -1.27 -3.46 16.98
CA PRO A 109 0.08 -2.93 16.72
C PRO A 109 1.21 -3.80 17.25
N HIS A 110 0.97 -4.53 18.33
CA HIS A 110 1.95 -5.45 18.94
C HIS A 110 2.38 -6.56 17.97
N LEU A 111 1.57 -6.93 16.98
CA LEU A 111 1.92 -7.94 15.99
C LEU A 111 3.05 -7.49 15.05
N LEU A 112 3.36 -6.19 14.99
CA LEU A 112 4.45 -5.66 14.15
C LEU A 112 5.80 -6.31 14.46
N GLU A 113 6.04 -6.73 15.71
CA GLU A 113 7.26 -7.46 16.11
C GLU A 113 7.41 -8.83 15.43
N LYS A 114 6.29 -9.40 14.96
CA LYS A 114 6.23 -10.66 14.24
C LYS A 114 6.41 -10.47 12.72
N CYS A 115 6.42 -9.23 12.21
CA CYS A 115 6.75 -8.92 10.82
C CYS A 115 8.25 -9.10 10.56
N LYS A 116 8.68 -10.35 10.40
CA LYS A 116 10.07 -10.70 10.06
C LYS A 116 10.23 -10.89 8.56
N ARG A 117 11.44 -10.62 8.09
CA ARG A 117 11.82 -10.89 6.69
C ARG A 117 11.89 -12.40 6.48
N ARG A 118 11.29 -12.89 5.40
CA ARG A 118 11.37 -14.28 4.93
C ARG A 118 12.73 -14.59 4.31
#